data_AF-A0A0A2SNL7-F1
#
_entry.id   AF-A0A0A2SNL7-F1
#
_cell.length_a   1.000
_cell.length_b   1.000
_cell.length_c   1.000
_cell.angle_alpha   90.00
_cell.angle_beta   90.00
_cell.angle_gamma   90.00
#
_symmetry.space_group_name_H-M   'P 1'
#
loop_
_entity.id
_entity.type
_entity.pdbx_description
1 polymer ?
#
loop_
_entity_poly.entity_id
_entity_poly.type
_entity_poly.pdbx_seq_one_letter_code
_entity_poly.pdbx_strand_id
1 'polypeptide(L)'
;MIRIYLNEEAKTDLLRLRRSQKSNIRERAYYVLLLGEGQSVSDTAKITGRNEHTIRLWLKRYITYGITGLKSRGQPGRPARKAPIIESQLEELLSKSPQEYGYQEAGWQINLLRDWFEKQGMTACDTTLVKSLNRLGFVYKRFSKTLPAGNSQQFIMFLHQLHKANPNKKLMIVLDNGPIHKSKKVQKFVRKNDWIQLFFLPTYSPEYNPIERFWQWLKQKVYGCKSFSTMEELLQQIRRLVWHFHEGRTVAKINFNYEAYVNLL
;
A
#
# COMPACT_ATOMS: atom_id res chain seq x y z
N MET A 1 28.92 48.84 -17.76
CA MET A 1 29.96 48.01 -17.08
C MET A 1 29.39 47.60 -15.72
N ILE A 2 29.39 46.32 -15.35
CA ILE A 2 28.89 45.89 -14.03
C ILE A 2 30.03 46.07 -13.03
N ARG A 3 29.82 46.85 -11.96
CA ARG A 3 30.73 46.96 -10.81
C ARG A 3 29.97 46.56 -9.55
N ILE A 4 30.63 45.82 -8.67
CA ILE A 4 30.08 45.37 -7.39
C ILE A 4 31.02 45.84 -6.30
N TYR A 5 30.49 46.54 -5.31
CA TYR A 5 31.21 46.87 -4.09
C TYR A 5 30.75 45.90 -3.00
N LEU A 6 31.68 45.16 -2.41
CA LEU A 6 31.41 44.19 -1.36
C LEU A 6 31.80 44.81 -0.01
N ASN A 7 30.87 44.83 0.94
CA ASN A 7 31.21 45.08 2.34
C ASN A 7 31.84 43.82 2.95
N GLU A 8 32.48 43.97 4.11
CA GLU A 8 33.16 42.86 4.79
C GLU A 8 32.20 41.70 5.12
N GLU A 9 30.96 42.00 5.49
CA GLU A 9 29.93 41.00 5.76
C GLU A 9 29.59 40.15 4.52
N ALA A 10 29.28 40.79 3.39
CA ALA A 10 28.96 40.09 2.14
C ALA A 10 30.16 39.30 1.60
N LYS A 11 31.38 39.82 1.77
CA LYS A 11 32.62 39.11 1.42
C LYS A 11 32.77 37.83 2.24
N THR A 12 32.50 37.90 3.54
CA THR A 12 32.55 36.75 4.45
C THR A 12 31.54 35.68 4.05
N ASP A 13 30.33 36.07 3.71
CA ASP A 13 29.28 35.14 3.29
C ASP A 13 29.53 34.50 1.91
N LEU A 14 30.07 35.26 0.96
CA LEU A 14 30.50 34.71 -0.33
C LEU A 14 31.65 33.71 -0.18
N LEU A 15 32.59 33.97 0.74
CA LEU A 15 33.67 33.04 1.08
C LEU A 15 33.13 31.75 1.73
N ARG A 16 32.10 31.85 2.59
CA ARG A 16 31.39 30.66 3.11
C ARG A 16 30.77 29.85 1.98
N LEU A 17 30.11 30.49 1.01
CA LEU A 17 29.51 29.81 -0.15
C LEU A 17 30.55 29.18 -1.08
N ARG A 18 31.76 29.74 -1.16
CA ARG A 18 32.88 29.16 -1.92
C ARG A 18 33.35 27.81 -1.34
N ARG A 19 33.12 27.58 -0.05
CA ARG A 19 33.39 26.29 0.62
C ARG A 19 32.26 25.27 0.46
N SER A 20 31.16 25.63 -0.21
CA SER A 20 30.04 24.70 -0.44
C SER A 20 30.43 23.54 -1.34
N GLN A 21 29.93 22.34 -1.02
CA GLN A 21 30.05 21.13 -1.86
C GLN A 21 29.32 21.26 -3.21
N LYS A 22 28.37 22.19 -3.34
CA LYS A 22 27.62 22.40 -4.58
C LYS A 22 28.43 23.25 -5.57
N SER A 23 29.02 22.60 -6.58
CA SER A 23 29.86 23.24 -7.61
C SER A 23 29.24 24.53 -8.19
N ASN A 24 27.95 24.49 -8.52
CA ASN A 24 27.24 25.64 -9.11
C ASN A 24 27.18 26.87 -8.19
N ILE A 25 27.00 26.67 -6.88
CA ILE A 25 26.91 27.79 -5.92
C ILE A 25 28.30 28.37 -5.67
N ARG A 26 29.31 27.49 -5.56
CA ARG A 26 30.72 27.86 -5.43
C ARG A 26 31.19 28.73 -6.58
N GLU A 27 30.92 28.32 -7.83
CA GLU A 27 31.30 29.11 -9.02
C GLU A 27 30.60 30.47 -9.05
N ARG A 28 29.30 30.51 -8.74
CA ARG A 28 28.52 31.77 -8.73
C ARG A 28 29.01 32.75 -7.70
N ALA A 29 29.36 32.28 -6.50
CA ALA A 29 29.98 33.11 -5.47
C ALA A 29 31.35 33.64 -5.91
N TYR A 30 32.11 32.82 -6.65
CA TYR A 30 33.41 33.22 -7.16
C TYR A 30 33.32 34.34 -8.21
N TYR A 31 32.32 34.33 -9.09
CA TYR A 31 32.10 35.43 -10.04
C TYR A 31 31.92 36.78 -9.34
N VAL A 32 31.16 36.79 -8.23
CA VAL A 32 30.87 38.00 -7.46
C VAL A 32 32.12 38.49 -6.74
N LEU A 33 32.92 37.58 -6.18
CA LEU A 33 34.19 37.92 -5.51
C LEU A 33 35.19 38.55 -6.50
N LEU A 34 35.36 37.97 -7.68
CA LEU A 34 36.28 38.51 -8.70
C LEU A 34 35.90 39.92 -9.15
N LEU A 35 34.60 40.18 -9.35
CA LEU A 35 34.15 41.53 -9.68
C LEU A 35 34.31 42.52 -8.51
N GLY A 36 34.18 42.05 -7.27
CA GLY A 36 34.44 42.84 -6.07
C GLY A 36 35.92 43.19 -5.88
N GLU A 37 36.83 42.36 -6.42
CA GLU A 37 38.27 42.61 -6.48
C GLU A 37 38.69 43.49 -7.66
N GLY A 38 37.73 44.00 -8.45
CA GLY A 38 37.97 44.93 -9.54
C GLY A 38 38.20 44.28 -10.91
N GLN A 39 38.06 42.95 -11.04
CA GLN A 39 38.17 42.26 -12.33
C GLN A 39 37.00 42.62 -13.25
N SER A 40 37.27 42.68 -14.56
CA SER A 40 36.20 42.84 -15.55
C SER A 40 35.42 41.53 -15.75
N VAL A 41 34.23 41.61 -16.35
CA VAL A 41 33.47 40.42 -16.74
C VAL A 41 34.25 39.55 -17.74
N SER A 42 35.04 40.17 -18.63
CA SER A 42 35.83 39.44 -19.62
C SER A 42 36.99 38.70 -18.96
N ASP A 43 37.66 39.33 -18.00
CA ASP A 43 38.75 38.69 -17.25
C ASP A 43 38.22 37.58 -16.37
N THR A 44 37.07 37.80 -15.72
CA THR A 44 36.37 36.76 -14.95
C THR A 44 36.00 35.56 -15.81
N ALA A 45 35.59 35.77 -17.07
CA ALA A 45 35.31 34.70 -18.02
C ALA A 45 36.55 33.89 -18.37
N LYS A 46 37.69 34.56 -18.59
CA LYS A 46 38.99 33.90 -18.82
C LYS A 46 39.46 33.09 -17.62
N ILE A 47 39.37 33.67 -16.41
CA ILE A 47 39.78 33.02 -15.16
C ILE A 47 38.93 31.77 -14.87
N THR A 48 37.63 31.85 -15.11
CA THR A 48 36.69 30.79 -14.73
C THR A 48 36.36 29.81 -15.87
N GLY A 49 36.78 30.09 -17.10
CA GLY A 49 36.48 29.29 -18.28
C GLY A 49 34.99 29.25 -18.64
N ARG A 50 34.24 30.32 -18.34
CA ARG A 50 32.77 30.37 -18.46
C ARG A 50 32.33 31.48 -19.42
N ASN A 51 31.16 31.30 -20.02
CA ASN A 51 30.60 32.28 -20.96
C ASN A 51 30.27 33.60 -20.23
N GLU A 52 30.69 34.73 -20.80
CA GLU A 52 30.41 36.07 -20.26
C GLU A 52 28.91 36.31 -20.00
N HIS A 53 28.02 35.77 -20.83
CA HIS A 53 26.57 35.87 -20.65
C HIS A 53 26.12 35.20 -19.35
N THR A 54 26.63 34.02 -19.03
CA THR A 54 26.34 33.30 -17.78
C THR A 54 26.82 34.09 -16.57
N ILE A 55 28.02 34.68 -16.65
CA ILE A 55 28.57 35.53 -15.58
C ILE A 55 27.69 36.76 -15.38
N ARG A 56 27.36 37.50 -16.45
CA ARG A 56 26.46 38.67 -16.40
C ARG A 56 25.10 38.32 -15.79
N LEU A 57 24.52 37.17 -16.16
CA LEU A 57 23.25 36.70 -15.61
C LEU A 57 23.32 36.56 -14.08
N TRP A 58 24.33 35.87 -13.55
CA TRP A 58 24.44 35.65 -12.11
C TRP A 58 24.81 36.91 -11.33
N LEU A 59 25.64 37.78 -11.90
CA LEU A 59 25.96 39.08 -11.30
C LEU A 59 24.72 39.97 -11.20
N LYS A 60 23.90 40.03 -12.26
CA LYS A 60 22.62 40.75 -12.21
C LYS A 60 21.70 40.18 -11.13
N ARG A 61 21.60 38.85 -11.01
CA ARG A 61 20.79 38.22 -9.95
C ARG A 61 21.31 38.51 -8.54
N TYR A 62 22.63 38.59 -8.37
CA TYR A 62 23.24 38.99 -7.10
C TYR A 62 22.91 40.45 -6.76
N ILE A 63 23.00 41.37 -7.73
CA ILE A 63 22.65 42.77 -7.51
C ILE A 63 21.18 42.92 -7.11
N THR A 64 20.27 42.14 -7.72
CA THR A 64 18.82 42.22 -7.43
C THR A 64 18.41 41.53 -6.12
N TYR A 65 19.00 40.38 -5.78
CA TYR A 65 18.52 39.50 -4.70
C TYR A 65 19.58 39.14 -3.66
N GLY A 66 20.75 39.77 -3.73
CA GLY A 66 21.91 39.45 -2.90
C GLY A 66 22.33 37.99 -3.02
N ILE A 67 22.81 37.45 -1.90
CA ILE A 67 23.25 36.05 -1.77
C ILE A 67 22.14 35.05 -2.15
N THR A 68 20.88 35.37 -1.86
CA THR A 68 19.75 34.48 -2.20
C THR A 68 19.58 34.31 -3.71
N GLY A 69 19.98 35.31 -4.50
CA GLY A 69 19.98 35.29 -5.96
C GLY A 69 20.95 34.28 -6.59
N LEU A 70 21.95 33.82 -5.84
CA LEU A 70 22.91 32.82 -6.30
C LEU A 70 22.39 31.38 -6.19
N LYS A 71 21.27 31.16 -5.48
CA LYS A 71 20.62 29.85 -5.38
C LYS A 71 19.89 29.53 -6.70
N SER A 72 20.01 28.29 -7.16
CA SER A 72 19.20 27.82 -8.29
C SER A 72 17.73 27.82 -7.89
N ARG A 73 16.88 28.52 -8.65
CA ARG A 73 15.43 28.30 -8.59
C ARG A 73 15.14 27.05 -9.42
N GLY A 74 14.49 26.04 -8.83
CA GLY A 74 13.96 24.92 -9.60
C GLY A 74 12.98 25.48 -10.62
N GLN A 75 13.11 25.08 -11.88
CA GLN A 75 12.09 25.42 -12.86
C GLN A 75 10.79 24.72 -12.44
N PRO A 76 9.62 25.39 -12.50
CA PRO A 76 8.36 24.70 -12.36
C PRO A 76 8.32 23.59 -13.41
N GLY A 77 7.98 22.37 -13.00
CA GLY A 77 7.79 21.27 -13.94
C GLY A 77 6.66 21.56 -14.92
N ARG A 78 6.52 20.73 -15.96
CA ARG A 78 5.40 20.82 -16.91
C ARG A 78 4.06 20.85 -16.15
N PRO A 79 3.17 21.83 -16.42
CA PRO A 79 1.90 21.91 -15.71
C PRO A 79 1.05 20.66 -15.94
N ALA A 80 0.47 20.13 -14.86
CA ALA A 80 -0.32 18.92 -14.90
C ALA A 80 -1.71 19.19 -15.49
N ARG A 81 -1.85 19.13 -16.82
CA ARG A 81 -3.11 19.46 -17.51
C ARG A 81 -4.30 18.53 -17.18
N LYS A 82 -4.03 17.24 -16.95
CA LYS A 82 -5.07 16.24 -16.66
C LYS A 82 -5.57 16.28 -15.21
N ALA A 83 -4.75 16.81 -14.28
CA ALA A 83 -5.04 16.75 -12.86
C ALA A 83 -6.30 17.54 -12.45
N PRO A 84 -6.53 18.79 -12.92
CA PRO A 84 -7.74 19.54 -12.55
C PRO A 84 -9.04 18.86 -13.00
N ILE A 85 -9.05 18.25 -14.18
CA ILE A 85 -10.23 17.55 -14.73
C ILE A 85 -10.54 16.31 -13.89
N ILE A 86 -9.50 15.52 -13.58
CA ILE A 86 -9.62 14.33 -12.73
C ILE A 86 -10.07 14.73 -11.32
N GLU A 87 -9.53 15.81 -10.76
CA GLU A 87 -9.84 16.29 -9.41
C GLU A 87 -11.32 16.72 -9.29
N SER A 88 -11.83 17.48 -10.26
CA SER A 88 -13.25 17.86 -10.29
C SER A 88 -14.19 16.65 -10.40
N GLN A 89 -13.86 15.66 -11.23
CA GLN A 89 -14.68 14.44 -11.37
C GLN A 89 -14.58 13.54 -10.13
N LEU A 90 -13.41 13.49 -9.48
CA LEU A 90 -13.23 12.74 -8.23
C LEU A 90 -14.08 13.32 -7.09
N GLU A 91 -14.17 14.65 -6.95
CA GLU A 91 -15.01 15.27 -5.92
C GLU A 91 -16.48 14.89 -6.08
N GLU A 92 -17.00 14.96 -7.31
CA GLU A 92 -18.38 14.55 -7.59
C GLU A 92 -18.59 13.07 -7.30
N LEU A 93 -17.68 12.22 -7.77
CA LEU A 93 -17.82 10.78 -7.66
C LEU A 93 -17.70 10.27 -6.21
N LEU A 94 -16.80 10.85 -5.41
CA LEU A 94 -16.62 10.48 -4.01
C LEU A 94 -17.79 10.92 -3.11
N SER A 95 -18.66 11.82 -3.59
CA SER A 95 -19.88 12.20 -2.88
C SER A 95 -20.95 11.10 -2.86
N LYS A 96 -20.84 10.11 -3.76
CA LYS A 96 -21.80 9.02 -3.94
C LYS A 96 -21.16 7.66 -3.71
N SER A 97 -21.99 6.65 -3.45
CA SER A 97 -21.51 5.27 -3.28
C SER A 97 -21.16 4.64 -4.63
N PRO A 98 -20.12 3.79 -4.73
CA PRO A 98 -19.85 3.01 -5.94
C PRO A 98 -21.04 2.17 -6.40
N GLN A 99 -21.92 1.76 -5.48
CA GLN A 99 -23.13 0.99 -5.79
C GLN A 99 -24.09 1.75 -6.70
N GLU A 100 -24.16 3.07 -6.56
CA GLU A 100 -24.99 3.94 -7.42
C GLU A 100 -24.46 3.97 -8.86
N TYR A 101 -23.19 3.65 -9.06
CA TYR A 101 -22.55 3.53 -10.37
C TYR A 101 -22.47 2.07 -10.87
N GLY A 102 -23.20 1.16 -10.22
CA GLY A 102 -23.29 -0.25 -10.62
C GLY A 102 -22.15 -1.13 -10.12
N TYR A 103 -21.29 -0.66 -9.21
CA TYR A 103 -20.22 -1.47 -8.63
C TYR A 103 -20.69 -2.22 -7.37
N GLN A 104 -20.39 -3.51 -7.28
CA GLN A 104 -20.68 -4.34 -6.11
C GLN A 104 -19.62 -4.20 -5.00
N GLU A 105 -19.19 -2.97 -4.71
CA GLU A 105 -18.24 -2.68 -3.64
C GLU A 105 -18.79 -1.63 -2.69
N ALA A 106 -18.47 -1.78 -1.39
CA ALA A 106 -18.93 -0.89 -0.34
C ALA A 106 -18.19 0.46 -0.30
N GLY A 107 -17.10 0.62 -1.06
CA GLY A 107 -16.30 1.83 -1.09
C GLY A 107 -15.41 1.93 -2.32
N TRP A 108 -15.01 3.15 -2.64
CA TRP A 108 -14.16 3.43 -3.80
C TRP A 108 -12.75 2.88 -3.61
N GLN A 109 -12.37 1.92 -4.46
CA GLN A 109 -10.99 1.48 -4.60
C GLN A 109 -10.37 2.08 -5.88
N ILE A 110 -9.04 2.18 -5.94
CA ILE A 110 -8.34 2.81 -7.08
C ILE A 110 -8.65 2.12 -8.42
N ASN A 111 -8.79 0.79 -8.42
CA ASN A 111 -9.21 0.03 -9.60
C ASN A 111 -10.63 0.40 -10.06
N LEU A 112 -11.58 0.63 -9.14
CA LEU A 112 -12.94 1.07 -9.49
C LEU A 112 -12.93 2.49 -10.04
N LEU A 113 -12.15 3.38 -9.44
CA LEU A 113 -11.95 4.73 -9.95
C LEU A 113 -11.37 4.69 -11.36
N ARG A 114 -10.33 3.89 -11.58
CA ARG A 114 -9.71 3.69 -12.89
C ARG A 114 -10.72 3.21 -13.93
N ASP A 115 -11.48 2.16 -13.61
CA ASP A 115 -12.51 1.60 -14.50
C ASP A 115 -13.59 2.65 -14.83
N TRP A 116 -14.02 3.43 -13.84
CA TRP A 116 -14.96 4.52 -14.06
C TRP A 116 -14.40 5.60 -14.99
N PHE A 117 -13.16 6.05 -14.78
CA PHE A 117 -12.51 7.04 -15.66
C PHE A 117 -12.33 6.50 -17.09
N GLU A 118 -11.96 5.22 -17.24
CA GLU A 118 -11.86 4.56 -18.55
C GLU A 118 -13.21 4.54 -19.27
N LYS A 119 -14.31 4.26 -18.57
CA LYS A 119 -15.68 4.35 -19.12
C LYS A 119 -16.07 5.76 -19.56
N GLN A 120 -15.54 6.79 -18.90
CA GLN A 120 -15.71 8.20 -19.30
C GLN A 120 -14.74 8.64 -20.41
N GLY A 121 -13.96 7.73 -20.99
CA GLY A 121 -12.99 8.02 -22.06
C GLY A 121 -11.70 8.68 -21.57
N MET A 122 -11.43 8.66 -20.26
CA MET A 122 -10.23 9.25 -19.66
C MET A 122 -9.29 8.18 -19.10
N THR A 123 -8.05 8.17 -19.57
CA THR A 123 -7.01 7.30 -19.01
C THR A 123 -6.33 7.96 -17.82
N ALA A 124 -6.57 7.41 -16.63
CA ALA A 124 -5.95 7.84 -15.37
C ALA A 124 -5.22 6.66 -14.71
N CYS A 125 -3.89 6.72 -14.61
CA CYS A 125 -3.14 5.70 -13.90
C CYS A 125 -3.30 5.84 -12.38
N ASP A 126 -3.10 4.74 -11.64
CA ASP A 126 -3.23 4.70 -10.18
C ASP A 126 -2.44 5.80 -9.47
N THR A 127 -1.21 6.04 -9.90
CA THR A 127 -0.37 7.09 -9.30
C THR A 127 -0.95 8.49 -9.51
N THR A 128 -1.66 8.72 -10.61
CA THR A 128 -2.34 10.00 -10.87
C THR A 128 -3.57 10.13 -9.97
N LEU A 129 -4.38 9.08 -9.88
CA LEU A 129 -5.57 9.05 -9.01
C LEU A 129 -5.17 9.25 -7.54
N VAL A 130 -4.17 8.52 -7.04
CA VAL A 130 -3.66 8.67 -5.66
C VAL A 130 -3.11 10.09 -5.42
N LYS A 131 -2.36 10.66 -6.37
CA LYS A 131 -1.86 12.05 -6.23
C LYS A 131 -3.00 13.06 -6.20
N SER A 132 -4.01 12.90 -7.05
CA SER A 132 -5.17 13.79 -7.08
C SER A 132 -6.01 13.65 -5.81
N LEU A 133 -6.25 12.43 -5.32
CA LEU A 133 -6.89 12.19 -4.01
C LEU A 133 -6.13 12.89 -2.87
N ASN A 134 -4.80 12.77 -2.84
CA ASN A 134 -3.99 13.44 -1.82
C ASN A 134 -4.07 14.97 -1.90
N ARG A 135 -4.16 15.55 -3.11
CA ARG A 135 -4.34 17.00 -3.27
C ARG A 135 -5.72 17.49 -2.82
N LEU A 136 -6.74 16.65 -3.02
CA LEU A 136 -8.09 16.87 -2.51
C LEU A 136 -8.22 16.64 -1.00
N GLY A 137 -7.13 16.27 -0.30
CA GLY A 137 -7.10 16.06 1.15
C GLY A 137 -7.48 14.65 1.59
N PHE A 138 -7.72 13.72 0.67
CA PHE A 138 -8.02 12.33 0.99
C PHE A 138 -6.74 11.50 1.17
N VAL A 139 -6.73 10.60 2.15
CA VAL A 139 -5.70 9.57 2.29
C VAL A 139 -6.25 8.25 1.74
N TYR A 140 -5.70 7.78 0.63
CA TYR A 140 -6.07 6.47 0.11
C TYR A 140 -5.46 5.35 0.96
N LYS A 141 -6.33 4.51 1.55
CA LYS A 141 -5.96 3.22 2.13
C LYS A 141 -6.72 2.11 1.44
N ARG A 142 -6.02 1.00 1.15
CA ARG A 142 -6.67 -0.18 0.60
C ARG A 142 -7.63 -0.73 1.65
N PHE A 143 -8.92 -0.77 1.31
CA PHE A 143 -9.91 -1.50 2.10
C PHE A 143 -9.56 -3.00 2.07
N SER A 144 -9.05 -3.52 3.18
CA SER A 144 -9.01 -4.95 3.43
C SER A 144 -10.30 -5.32 4.15
N LYS A 145 -11.16 -6.12 3.52
CA LYS A 145 -12.33 -6.73 4.18
C LYS A 145 -11.77 -7.67 5.26
N THR A 146 -11.57 -7.14 6.46
CA THR A 146 -11.00 -7.90 7.58
C THR A 146 -12.16 -8.30 8.47
N LEU A 147 -12.51 -9.58 8.45
CA LEU A 147 -13.36 -10.14 9.49
C LEU A 147 -12.60 -10.09 10.83
N PRO A 148 -13.28 -9.84 11.96
CA PRO A 148 -12.62 -9.98 13.26
C PRO A 148 -11.99 -11.36 13.34
N ALA A 149 -10.69 -11.40 13.65
CA ALA A 149 -9.95 -12.65 13.74
C ALA A 149 -10.65 -13.61 14.73
N GLY A 150 -10.64 -14.90 14.42
CA GLY A 150 -11.19 -15.92 15.31
C GLY A 150 -10.64 -15.76 16.74
N ASN A 151 -11.50 -15.89 17.74
CA ASN A 151 -11.10 -15.77 19.14
C ASN A 151 -10.78 -17.16 19.70
N SER A 152 -9.68 -17.29 20.46
CA SER A 152 -9.37 -18.52 21.21
C SER A 152 -10.51 -18.99 22.12
N GLN A 153 -11.34 -18.08 22.63
CA GLN A 153 -12.53 -18.45 23.41
C GLN A 153 -13.55 -19.21 22.56
N GLN A 154 -13.81 -18.73 21.34
CA GLN A 154 -14.73 -19.38 20.40
C GLN A 154 -14.20 -20.76 19.99
N PHE A 155 -12.88 -20.87 19.82
CA PHE A 155 -12.24 -22.16 19.55
C PHE A 155 -12.44 -23.15 20.72
N ILE A 156 -12.25 -22.72 21.97
CA ILE A 156 -12.50 -23.58 23.14
C ILE A 156 -13.96 -24.02 23.23
N MET A 157 -14.91 -23.11 22.95
CA MET A 157 -16.33 -23.45 22.91
C MET A 157 -16.64 -24.51 21.83
N PHE A 158 -16.00 -24.41 20.67
CA PHE A 158 -16.10 -25.41 19.63
C PHE A 158 -15.58 -26.79 20.08
N LEU A 159 -14.43 -26.83 20.79
CA LEU A 159 -13.90 -28.08 21.35
C LEU A 159 -14.87 -28.74 22.34
N HIS A 160 -15.52 -27.94 23.20
CA HIS A 160 -16.57 -28.44 24.09
C HIS A 160 -17.77 -29.01 23.34
N GLN A 161 -18.21 -28.36 22.25
CA GLN A 161 -19.30 -28.87 21.42
C GLN A 161 -18.94 -30.21 20.77
N LEU A 162 -17.71 -30.35 20.26
CA LEU A 162 -17.21 -31.61 19.71
C LEU A 162 -17.18 -32.73 20.76
N HIS A 163 -16.74 -32.43 21.98
CA HIS A 163 -16.74 -33.41 23.06
C HIS A 163 -18.15 -33.79 23.49
N LYS A 164 -19.07 -32.83 23.56
CA LYS A 164 -20.49 -33.11 23.85
C LYS A 164 -21.13 -34.01 22.79
N ALA A 165 -20.76 -33.86 21.53
CA ALA A 165 -21.22 -34.74 20.45
C ALA A 165 -20.58 -36.14 20.50
N ASN A 166 -19.47 -36.30 21.24
CA ASN A 166 -18.70 -37.54 21.34
C ASN A 166 -18.29 -37.83 22.81
N PRO A 167 -19.26 -38.01 23.73
CA PRO A 167 -19.02 -37.94 25.18
C PRO A 167 -18.05 -38.98 25.75
N ASN A 168 -17.86 -40.12 25.05
CA ASN A 168 -17.01 -41.23 25.52
C ASN A 168 -15.74 -41.42 24.67
N LYS A 169 -15.40 -40.47 23.80
CA LYS A 169 -14.24 -40.58 22.90
C LYS A 169 -13.21 -39.53 23.23
N LYS A 170 -11.93 -39.93 23.21
CA LYS A 170 -10.82 -38.98 23.16
C LYS A 170 -10.79 -38.34 21.77
N LEU A 171 -10.65 -37.03 21.74
CA LEU A 171 -10.59 -36.23 20.52
C LEU A 171 -9.14 -36.00 20.14
N MET A 172 -8.74 -36.59 19.02
CA MET A 172 -7.54 -36.23 18.28
C MET A 172 -7.93 -35.20 17.22
N ILE A 173 -7.37 -34.00 17.31
CA ILE A 173 -7.69 -32.91 16.37
C ILE A 173 -6.40 -32.45 15.70
N VAL A 174 -6.37 -32.62 14.37
CA VAL A 174 -5.31 -32.06 13.52
C VAL A 174 -5.68 -30.64 13.14
N LEU A 175 -4.76 -29.71 13.34
CA LEU A 175 -4.92 -28.28 13.10
C LEU A 175 -3.78 -27.73 12.24
N ASP A 176 -4.06 -26.61 11.58
CA ASP A 176 -3.01 -25.78 10.99
C ASP A 176 -2.27 -24.97 12.08
N ASN A 177 -1.29 -24.17 11.65
CA ASN A 177 -0.49 -23.34 12.54
C ASN A 177 -1.15 -21.99 12.91
N GLY A 178 -2.47 -21.87 12.78
CA GLY A 178 -3.23 -20.66 13.09
C GLY A 178 -2.94 -20.13 14.50
N PRO A 179 -2.70 -18.81 14.68
CA PRO A 179 -2.34 -18.24 15.99
C PRO A 179 -3.35 -18.53 17.11
N ILE A 180 -4.63 -18.67 16.74
CA ILE A 180 -5.73 -18.93 17.66
C ILE A 180 -5.59 -20.27 18.38
N HIS A 181 -5.01 -21.28 17.71
CA HIS A 181 -4.81 -22.64 18.21
C HIS A 181 -3.62 -22.74 19.16
N LYS A 182 -2.63 -21.83 18.98
CA LYS A 182 -1.40 -21.79 19.78
C LYS A 182 -1.47 -20.83 20.97
N SER A 183 -2.60 -20.20 21.22
CA SER A 183 -2.71 -19.23 22.31
C SER A 183 -2.52 -19.89 23.68
N LYS A 184 -1.99 -19.11 24.65
CA LYS A 184 -1.79 -19.57 26.03
C LYS A 184 -3.09 -20.11 26.66
N LYS A 185 -4.24 -19.53 26.30
CA LYS A 185 -5.56 -19.98 26.77
C LYS A 185 -5.88 -21.40 26.27
N VAL A 186 -5.67 -21.67 24.99
CA VAL A 186 -5.93 -22.99 24.38
C VAL A 186 -4.95 -24.02 24.93
N GLN A 187 -3.67 -23.70 25.04
CA GLN A 187 -2.68 -24.62 25.61
C GLN A 187 -3.01 -25.00 27.07
N LYS A 188 -3.41 -24.01 27.89
CA LYS A 188 -3.85 -24.27 29.27
C LYS A 188 -5.10 -25.15 29.32
N PHE A 189 -6.04 -24.93 28.40
CA PHE A 189 -7.25 -25.74 28.28
C PHE A 189 -6.93 -27.20 27.92
N VAL A 190 -6.11 -27.43 26.89
CA VAL A 190 -5.75 -28.79 26.45
C VAL A 190 -4.96 -29.53 27.54
N ARG A 191 -4.03 -28.88 28.24
CA ARG A 191 -3.30 -29.51 29.35
C ARG A 191 -4.19 -29.92 30.53
N LYS A 192 -5.34 -29.26 30.72
CA LYS A 192 -6.28 -29.56 31.80
C LYS A 192 -7.21 -30.74 31.45
N ASN A 193 -7.38 -31.06 30.17
CA ASN A 193 -8.37 -32.00 29.68
C ASN A 193 -7.67 -33.17 28.97
N ASP A 194 -7.75 -34.37 29.53
CA ASP A 194 -7.15 -35.61 29.01
C ASP A 194 -7.92 -36.22 27.83
N TRP A 195 -9.15 -35.76 27.59
CA TRP A 195 -9.99 -36.16 26.47
C TRP A 195 -9.63 -35.48 25.14
N ILE A 196 -8.65 -34.57 25.10
CA ILE A 196 -8.28 -33.85 23.88
C ILE A 196 -6.78 -33.78 23.65
N GLN A 197 -6.36 -34.06 22.42
CA GLN A 197 -5.00 -33.89 21.96
C GLN A 197 -4.99 -33.15 20.62
N LEU A 198 -4.19 -32.08 20.55
CA LEU A 198 -4.02 -31.28 19.34
C LEU A 198 -2.73 -31.66 18.64
N PHE A 199 -2.82 -31.91 17.33
CA PHE A 199 -1.69 -32.17 16.45
C PHE A 199 -1.58 -31.03 15.45
N PHE A 200 -0.37 -30.57 15.21
CA PHE A 200 -0.12 -29.45 14.29
C PHE A 200 0.58 -29.96 13.05
N LEU A 201 0.08 -29.57 11.88
CA LEU A 201 0.75 -29.83 10.62
C LEU A 201 2.10 -29.06 10.54
N PRO A 202 3.05 -29.51 9.70
CA PRO A 202 4.25 -28.73 9.41
C PRO A 202 3.92 -27.31 8.92
N THR A 203 4.86 -26.38 9.11
CA THR A 203 4.64 -24.99 8.67
C THR A 203 4.71 -24.94 7.15
N TYR A 204 3.83 -24.15 6.52
CA TYR A 204 3.72 -24.01 5.05
C TYR A 204 3.37 -25.29 4.29
N SER A 205 2.55 -26.16 4.90
CA SER A 205 2.18 -27.46 4.35
C SER A 205 0.67 -27.60 4.08
N PRO A 206 0.06 -26.73 3.24
CA PRO A 206 -1.36 -26.79 2.92
C PRO A 206 -1.79 -28.06 2.17
N GLU A 207 -0.87 -28.69 1.43
CA GLU A 207 -1.08 -29.96 0.73
C GLU A 207 -1.49 -31.10 1.66
N TYR A 208 -1.06 -31.02 2.92
CA TYR A 208 -1.37 -31.99 3.95
C TYR A 208 -2.67 -31.71 4.67
N ASN A 209 -3.36 -30.58 4.42
CA ASN A 209 -4.59 -30.22 5.12
C ASN A 209 -5.83 -30.52 4.25
N PRO A 210 -6.60 -31.60 4.52
CA PRO A 210 -7.78 -31.99 3.75
C PRO A 210 -8.82 -30.89 3.62
N ILE A 211 -8.92 -30.00 4.61
CA ILE A 211 -9.88 -28.90 4.60
C ILE A 211 -9.62 -27.91 3.45
N GLU A 212 -8.36 -27.78 2.97
CA GLU A 212 -8.04 -26.91 1.85
C GLU A 212 -8.70 -27.42 0.55
N ARG A 213 -8.75 -28.74 0.34
CA ARG A 213 -9.47 -29.33 -0.80
C ARG A 213 -10.97 -29.10 -0.69
N PHE A 214 -11.51 -29.20 0.53
CA PHE A 214 -12.91 -28.85 0.80
C PHE A 214 -13.19 -27.37 0.51
N TRP A 215 -12.31 -26.46 0.93
CA TRP A 215 -12.44 -25.03 0.66
C TRP A 215 -12.39 -24.72 -0.83
N GLN A 216 -11.48 -25.34 -1.58
CA GLN A 216 -11.41 -25.20 -3.04
C GLN A 216 -12.73 -25.62 -3.70
N TRP A 217 -13.24 -26.80 -3.34
CA TRP A 217 -14.52 -27.29 -3.84
C TRP A 217 -15.69 -26.35 -3.48
N LEU A 218 -15.76 -25.92 -2.21
CA LEU A 218 -16.83 -25.04 -1.73
C LEU A 218 -16.79 -23.69 -2.46
N LYS A 219 -15.61 -23.08 -2.57
CA LYS A 219 -15.41 -21.79 -3.24
C LYS A 219 -15.82 -21.87 -4.72
N GLN A 220 -15.45 -22.94 -5.43
CA GLN A 220 -15.88 -23.12 -6.82
C GLN A 220 -17.42 -23.18 -6.95
N LYS A 221 -18.11 -23.83 -6.02
CA LYS A 221 -19.58 -23.94 -6.03
C LYS A 221 -20.30 -22.66 -5.57
N VAL A 222 -19.68 -21.88 -4.68
CA VAL A 222 -20.22 -20.61 -4.18
C VAL A 222 -19.97 -19.48 -5.18
N TYR A 223 -18.76 -19.38 -5.76
CA TYR A 223 -18.37 -18.28 -6.65
C TYR A 223 -18.63 -18.55 -8.13
N GLY A 224 -18.92 -19.79 -8.53
CA GLY A 224 -19.15 -20.18 -9.92
C GLY A 224 -20.49 -19.71 -10.49
N CYS A 225 -20.76 -18.39 -10.49
CA CYS A 225 -21.85 -17.68 -11.20
C CYS A 225 -23.02 -17.11 -10.36
N LYS A 226 -22.84 -16.82 -9.06
CA LYS A 226 -23.87 -16.08 -8.28
C LYS A 226 -23.27 -14.98 -7.42
N SER A 227 -23.75 -13.75 -7.60
CA SER A 227 -23.56 -12.66 -6.63
C SER A 227 -24.60 -12.81 -5.51
N PHE A 228 -24.18 -12.64 -4.26
CA PHE A 228 -25.07 -12.65 -3.09
C PHE A 228 -25.32 -11.22 -2.64
N SER A 229 -26.57 -10.88 -2.33
CA SER A 229 -26.95 -9.53 -1.90
C SER A 229 -26.80 -9.36 -0.39
N THR A 230 -26.92 -10.45 0.38
CA THR A 230 -26.81 -10.44 1.84
C THR A 230 -25.88 -11.53 2.38
N MET A 231 -25.34 -11.30 3.57
CA MET A 231 -24.54 -12.31 4.28
C MET A 231 -25.36 -13.56 4.65
N GLU A 232 -26.65 -13.39 4.92
CA GLU A 232 -27.54 -14.48 5.28
C GLU A 232 -27.77 -15.44 4.12
N GLU A 233 -27.98 -14.93 2.91
CA GLU A 233 -28.08 -15.75 1.69
C GLU A 233 -26.81 -16.59 1.47
N LEU A 234 -25.64 -15.96 1.64
CA LEU A 234 -24.36 -16.65 1.52
C LEU A 234 -24.24 -17.77 2.58
N LEU A 235 -24.58 -17.49 3.83
CA LEU A 235 -24.54 -18.48 4.91
C LEU A 235 -25.52 -19.62 4.68
N GLN A 236 -26.74 -19.34 4.21
CA GLN A 236 -27.73 -20.35 3.89
C GLN A 236 -27.26 -21.27 2.76
N GLN A 237 -26.66 -20.70 1.71
CA GLN A 237 -26.11 -21.47 0.61
C GLN A 237 -24.93 -22.34 1.05
N ILE A 238 -24.00 -21.80 1.85
CA ILE A 238 -22.89 -22.57 2.42
C ILE A 238 -23.43 -23.72 3.27
N ARG A 239 -24.38 -23.46 4.19
CA ARG A 239 -24.99 -24.50 5.04
C ARG A 239 -25.63 -25.60 4.20
N ARG A 240 -26.36 -25.23 3.14
CA ARG A 240 -26.98 -26.20 2.21
C ARG A 240 -25.94 -27.06 1.51
N LEU A 241 -24.84 -26.48 1.03
CA LEU A 241 -23.75 -27.22 0.39
C LEU A 241 -23.04 -28.16 1.35
N VAL A 242 -22.76 -27.70 2.58
CA VAL A 242 -22.17 -28.53 3.64
C VAL A 242 -23.09 -29.69 4.00
N TRP A 243 -24.40 -29.45 4.12
CA TRP A 243 -25.37 -30.50 4.38
C TRP A 243 -25.42 -31.54 3.26
N HIS A 244 -25.48 -31.11 1.99
CA HIS A 244 -25.43 -32.05 0.85
C HIS A 244 -24.16 -32.89 0.82
N PHE A 245 -23.02 -32.29 1.17
CA PHE A 245 -21.76 -32.99 1.27
C PHE A 245 -21.78 -34.03 2.40
N HIS A 246 -22.27 -33.66 3.58
CA HIS A 246 -22.43 -34.58 4.73
C HIS A 246 -23.35 -35.76 4.40
N GLU A 247 -24.45 -35.51 3.69
CA GLU A 247 -25.42 -36.53 3.28
C GLU A 247 -24.98 -37.36 2.05
N GLY A 248 -23.79 -37.11 1.49
CA GLY A 248 -23.30 -37.81 0.31
C GLY A 248 -24.08 -37.52 -0.97
N ARG A 249 -24.85 -36.42 -1.01
CA ARG A 249 -25.73 -36.03 -2.14
C ARG A 249 -25.01 -35.20 -3.21
N THR A 250 -23.69 -35.03 -3.09
CA THR A 250 -22.88 -34.25 -4.02
C THR A 250 -22.48 -35.08 -5.24
N VAL A 251 -22.72 -34.53 -6.44
CA VAL A 251 -22.35 -35.18 -7.73
C VAL A 251 -20.83 -35.40 -7.85
N ALA A 252 -20.02 -34.50 -7.29
CA ALA A 252 -18.56 -34.63 -7.26
C ALA A 252 -18.10 -35.11 -5.89
N LYS A 253 -17.36 -36.22 -5.84
CA LYS A 253 -16.71 -36.70 -4.62
C LYS A 253 -15.41 -35.94 -4.40
N ILE A 254 -15.23 -35.43 -3.18
CA ILE A 254 -13.95 -34.85 -2.76
C ILE A 254 -13.09 -36.00 -2.28
N ASN A 255 -12.03 -36.31 -3.02
CA ASN A 255 -11.05 -37.29 -2.56
C ASN A 255 -10.16 -36.61 -1.51
N PHE A 256 -10.28 -37.03 -0.26
CA PHE A 256 -9.32 -36.63 0.75
C PHE A 256 -8.18 -37.63 0.73
N ASN A 257 -6.94 -37.15 0.63
CA ASN A 257 -5.77 -38.01 0.80
C ASN A 257 -5.39 -37.94 2.29
N TYR A 258 -5.49 -39.08 2.98
CA TYR A 258 -5.10 -39.20 4.37
C TYR A 258 -3.80 -40.00 4.57
N GLU A 259 -3.13 -40.44 3.50
CA GLU A 259 -1.91 -41.25 3.57
C GLU A 259 -0.82 -40.57 4.40
N ALA A 260 -0.71 -39.24 4.30
CA ALA A 260 0.24 -38.47 5.09
C ALA A 260 -0.04 -38.47 6.60
N TYR A 261 -1.27 -38.79 7.03
CA TYR A 261 -1.64 -38.92 8.43
C TYR A 261 -1.42 -40.32 9.00
N VAL A 262 -1.20 -41.33 8.14
CA VAL A 262 -0.97 -42.70 8.59
C VAL A 262 0.29 -42.79 9.46
N ASN A 263 1.30 -41.97 9.16
CA ASN A 263 2.55 -41.88 9.95
C ASN A 263 2.44 -40.97 11.18
N LEU A 264 1.29 -40.31 11.41
CA LEU A 264 1.00 -39.50 12.60
C LEU A 264 0.22 -40.27 13.67
N LEU A 265 -0.23 -41.48 13.35
CA LEU A 265 -0.86 -42.46 14.25
C LEU A 265 0.20 -43.43 14.80
#